data_AF-A0A819ZLJ6-F1
#
_entry.id   AF-A0A819ZLJ6-F1
#
_cell.length_a   1.000
_cell.length_b   1.000
_cell.length_c   1.000
_cell.angle_alpha   90.00
_cell.angle_beta   90.00
_cell.angle_gamma   90.00
#
_symmetry.space_group_name_H-M   'P 1'
#
loop_
_entity.id
_entity.type
_entity.pdbx_description
1 polymer ?
#
loop_
_entity_poly.entity_id
_entity_poly.type
_entity_poly.pdbx_seq_one_letter_code
_entity_poly.pdbx_strand_id
1 'polypeptide(L)'
;MRNQPNSLIANTNDGIGLGINSKKSTFTVEDHIFRARLAEKALRYEDMLVQMRNVLDLKKKLTADERNLLVVAYKNAVTTRRTAIRHLSVYCKKLDEAKLTQICEQYREEIANELWNLCQELLSNT
;
A
#
# COMPACT_ATOMS: atom_id res chain seq x y z
N MET A 1 -18.66 64.72 -21.75
CA MET A 1 -19.89 64.59 -20.94
C MET A 1 -19.87 63.25 -20.21
N ARG A 2 -19.94 63.31 -18.87
CA ARG A 2 -20.55 62.36 -17.92
C ARG A 2 -20.04 60.91 -17.79
N ASN A 3 -19.38 60.72 -16.64
CA ASN A 3 -19.26 59.59 -15.70
C ASN A 3 -20.27 58.41 -15.76
N GLN A 4 -19.75 57.27 -15.27
CA GLN A 4 -20.25 55.89 -15.13
C GLN A 4 -21.66 55.68 -14.48
N PRO A 5 -22.20 54.44 -14.42
CA PRO A 5 -21.85 53.54 -13.31
C PRO A 5 -21.67 52.05 -13.63
N ASN A 6 -20.71 51.48 -12.91
CA ASN A 6 -20.58 50.13 -12.35
C ASN A 6 -21.87 49.25 -12.30
N SER A 7 -21.80 48.02 -12.82
CA SER A 7 -22.64 46.91 -12.37
C SER A 7 -21.82 45.62 -12.19
N LEU A 8 -21.81 45.16 -10.94
CA LEU A 8 -21.30 43.88 -10.46
C LEU A 8 -21.94 42.69 -11.20
N ILE A 9 -21.15 41.79 -11.80
CA ILE A 9 -21.57 40.40 -12.00
C ILE A 9 -20.36 39.43 -11.84
N ALA A 10 -20.46 38.64 -10.77
CA ALA A 10 -19.82 37.37 -10.40
C ALA A 10 -18.52 36.90 -11.09
N ASN A 11 -17.48 36.77 -10.28
CA ASN A 11 -16.30 35.96 -10.53
C ASN A 11 -16.66 34.46 -10.29
N THR A 12 -16.86 33.67 -11.34
CA THR A 12 -16.90 32.20 -11.23
C THR A 12 -15.49 31.66 -11.34
N ASN A 13 -14.85 31.55 -10.19
CA ASN A 13 -13.55 30.92 -10.01
C ASN A 13 -13.74 29.39 -9.93
N ASP A 14 -14.12 28.76 -11.05
CA ASP A 14 -14.18 27.29 -11.18
C ASP A 14 -13.09 26.83 -12.14
N GLY A 15 -11.88 26.83 -11.61
CA GLY A 15 -10.72 26.25 -12.24
C GLY A 15 -9.75 25.84 -11.16
N ILE A 16 -9.99 24.68 -10.54
CA ILE A 16 -9.02 24.03 -9.66
C ILE A 16 -7.88 23.53 -10.55
N GLY A 17 -7.02 24.45 -10.97
CA GLY A 17 -5.69 24.16 -11.46
C GLY A 17 -4.85 23.72 -10.28
N LEU A 18 -4.97 22.45 -9.87
CA LEU A 18 -3.92 21.82 -9.08
C LEU A 18 -2.72 21.64 -10.01
N GLY A 19 -1.94 22.71 -10.13
CA GLY A 19 -0.57 22.66 -10.59
C GLY A 19 0.24 21.79 -9.61
N ILE A 20 0.18 20.48 -9.81
CA ILE A 20 1.12 19.53 -9.22
C ILE A 20 2.45 19.73 -9.94
N ASN A 21 3.15 20.79 -9.53
CA ASN A 21 4.57 20.93 -9.75
C ASN A 21 5.23 19.80 -8.94
N SER A 22 5.53 18.69 -9.62
CA SER A 22 6.09 17.46 -9.05
C SER A 22 7.51 17.72 -8.53
N LYS A 23 7.63 18.37 -7.38
CA LYS A 23 8.75 18.13 -6.47
C LYS A 23 8.56 16.71 -5.96
N LYS A 24 9.43 15.77 -6.32
CA LYS A 24 9.56 14.49 -5.59
C LYS A 24 9.81 14.86 -4.12
N SER A 25 8.76 14.87 -3.30
CA SER A 25 8.89 15.07 -1.86
C SER A 25 9.54 13.82 -1.30
N THR A 26 10.82 13.92 -0.94
CA THR A 26 11.49 12.89 -0.16
C THR A 26 10.95 12.97 1.26
N PHE A 27 10.09 12.01 1.63
CA PHE A 27 9.54 11.88 2.97
C PHE A 27 10.64 11.57 3.99
N THR A 28 10.49 12.06 5.22
CA THR A 28 11.37 11.71 6.34
C THR A 28 11.01 10.33 6.92
N VAL A 29 11.85 9.82 7.83
CA VAL A 29 11.53 8.60 8.58
C VAL A 29 10.24 8.77 9.38
N GLU A 30 10.07 9.92 10.04
CA GLU A 30 8.87 10.24 10.82
C GLU A 30 7.62 10.27 9.94
N ASP A 31 7.71 10.81 8.72
CA ASP A 31 6.60 10.80 7.76
C ASP A 31 6.20 9.38 7.38
N HIS A 32 7.17 8.51 7.10
CA HIS A 32 6.91 7.11 6.78
C HIS A 32 6.30 6.35 7.96
N ILE A 33 6.78 6.58 9.19
CA ILE A 33 6.20 5.98 10.40
C ILE A 33 4.77 6.47 10.62
N PHE A 34 4.50 7.76 10.44
CA PHE A 34 3.15 8.30 10.56
C PHE A 34 2.21 7.66 9.54
N ARG A 35 2.62 7.55 8.28
CA ARG A 35 1.84 6.88 7.22
C ARG A 35 1.66 5.38 7.50
N ALA A 36 2.66 4.69 8.05
CA ALA A 36 2.53 3.28 8.46
C ALA A 36 1.45 3.12 9.54
N ARG A 37 1.38 4.03 10.51
CA ARG A 37 0.32 4.03 11.54
C ARG A 37 -1.05 4.33 10.96
N LEU A 38 -1.15 5.25 10.00
CA LEU A 38 -2.42 5.50 9.30
C LEU A 38 -2.87 4.24 8.52
N ALA A 39 -1.95 3.58 7.83
CA ALA A 39 -2.22 2.34 7.12
C ALA A 39 -2.66 1.21 8.06
N GLU A 40 -2.04 1.09 9.24
CA GLU A 40 -2.48 0.17 10.31
C GLU A 40 -3.93 0.44 10.73
N LYS A 41 -4.29 1.70 11.00
CA LYS A 41 -5.68 2.08 11.35
C LYS A 41 -6.68 1.79 10.23
N ALA A 42 -6.24 1.91 8.98
CA ALA A 42 -7.03 1.59 7.79
C ALA A 42 -7.01 0.10 7.42
N LEU A 43 -6.32 -0.75 8.19
CA LEU A 43 -6.14 -2.18 7.91
C LEU A 43 -5.48 -2.47 6.54
N ARG A 44 -4.72 -1.50 6.00
CA ARG A 44 -3.99 -1.61 4.73
C ARG A 44 -2.55 -2.06 4.97
N TYR A 45 -2.38 -3.32 5.31
CA TYR A 45 -1.07 -3.86 5.72
C TYR A 45 -0.02 -3.88 4.60
N GLU A 46 -0.42 -3.92 3.33
CA GLU A 46 0.52 -3.77 2.20
C GLU A 46 1.11 -2.37 2.13
N ASP A 47 0.27 -1.35 2.24
CA ASP A 47 0.70 0.04 2.29
C ASP A 47 1.61 0.27 3.50
N MET A 48 1.24 -0.30 4.65
CA MET A 48 2.04 -0.27 5.88
C MET A 48 3.42 -0.89 5.64
N LEU A 49 3.49 -2.06 5.00
CA LEU A 49 4.74 -2.74 4.69
C LEU A 49 5.63 -1.91 3.77
N VAL A 50 5.04 -1.28 2.74
CA VAL A 50 5.77 -0.36 1.85
C VAL A 50 6.36 0.81 2.63
N GLN A 51 5.62 1.41 3.57
CA GLN A 51 6.17 2.49 4.39
C GLN A 51 7.32 2.00 5.28
N MET A 52 7.18 0.84 5.90
CA MET A 52 8.21 0.28 6.77
C MET A 52 9.48 -0.13 6.03
N ARG A 53 9.38 -0.55 4.76
CA ARG A 53 10.55 -0.75 3.88
C ARG A 53 11.35 0.53 3.69
N ASN A 54 10.67 1.64 3.39
CA ASN A 54 11.34 2.95 3.26
C ASN A 54 12.03 3.36 4.58
N VAL A 55 11.46 3.01 5.74
CA VAL A 55 12.10 3.26 7.04
C VAL A 55 13.39 2.45 7.19
N LEU A 56 13.41 1.18 6.78
CA LEU A 56 14.62 0.34 6.80
C LEU A 56 15.72 0.92 5.90
N ASP A 57 15.36 1.43 4.73
CA ASP A 57 16.30 2.05 3.79
C ASP A 57 16.92 3.35 4.33
N LEU A 58 16.12 4.15 5.03
CA LEU A 58 16.53 5.45 5.58
C LEU A 58 17.21 5.34 6.95
N LYS A 59 16.97 4.25 7.71
CA LYS A 59 17.40 4.11 9.11
C LYS A 59 17.96 2.72 9.40
N LYS A 60 19.26 2.69 9.74
CA LYS A 60 19.97 1.44 10.08
C LYS A 60 19.52 0.75 11.37
N LYS A 61 18.97 1.47 12.36
CA LYS A 61 18.62 0.91 13.67
C LYS A 61 17.22 1.33 14.09
N LEU A 62 16.31 0.35 14.13
CA LEU A 62 14.93 0.57 14.56
C LEU A 62 14.78 0.61 16.09
N THR A 63 13.88 1.47 16.57
CA THR A 63 13.41 1.46 17.96
C THR A 63 12.50 0.25 18.22
N ALA A 64 12.14 0.00 19.48
CA ALA A 64 11.23 -1.08 19.84
C ALA A 64 9.86 -0.91 19.15
N ASP A 65 9.32 0.31 19.16
CA ASP A 65 8.03 0.63 18.54
C ASP A 65 8.04 0.46 17.02
N GLU A 66 9.12 0.88 16.36
CA GLU A 66 9.29 0.74 14.91
C GLU A 66 9.42 -0.73 14.51
N ARG A 67 10.15 -1.54 15.28
CA ARG A 67 10.21 -3.00 15.07
C ARG A 67 8.85 -3.64 15.26
N ASN A 68 8.07 -3.20 16.24
CA ASN A 68 6.71 -3.71 16.42
C ASN A 68 5.83 -3.39 15.20
N LEU A 69 5.89 -2.17 14.67
CA LEU A 69 5.18 -1.81 13.44
C LEU A 69 5.61 -2.69 12.26
N LEU A 70 6.91 -2.94 12.10
CA LEU A 70 7.44 -3.83 11.06
C LEU A 70 6.86 -5.24 11.18
N VAL A 71 6.91 -5.83 12.38
CA VAL A 71 6.39 -7.18 12.65
C VAL A 71 4.88 -7.25 12.40
N VAL A 72 4.12 -6.23 12.81
CA VAL A 72 2.68 -6.16 12.57
C VAL A 72 2.39 -6.13 11.07
N ALA A 73 3.14 -5.35 10.28
CA ALA A 73 2.98 -5.29 8.83
C ALA A 73 3.21 -6.66 8.18
N TYR A 74 4.38 -7.29 8.43
CA TYR A 74 4.71 -8.59 7.86
C TYR A 74 3.76 -9.70 8.29
N LYS A 75 3.42 -9.79 9.59
CA LYS A 75 2.50 -10.80 10.11
C LYS A 75 1.16 -10.76 9.37
N ASN A 76 0.62 -9.58 9.16
CA ASN A 76 -0.67 -9.42 8.50
C ASN A 76 -0.57 -9.69 6.99
N ALA A 77 0.47 -9.16 6.32
CA ALA A 77 0.72 -9.44 4.90
C ALA A 77 0.82 -10.95 4.62
N VAL A 78 1.60 -11.68 5.43
CA VAL A 78 1.76 -13.14 5.39
C VAL A 78 0.44 -13.86 5.66
N THR A 79 -0.32 -13.43 6.66
CA THR A 79 -1.60 -14.05 7.02
C THR A 79 -2.64 -13.90 5.92
N THR A 80 -2.68 -12.75 5.26
CA THR A 80 -3.55 -12.52 4.10
C THR A 80 -3.20 -13.47 2.94
N ARG A 81 -1.92 -13.65 2.59
CA ARG A 81 -1.50 -14.59 1.53
C ARG A 81 -1.85 -16.04 1.87
N ARG A 82 -1.52 -16.50 3.08
CA ARG A 82 -1.84 -17.87 3.51
C ARG A 82 -3.34 -18.13 3.44
N THR A 83 -4.15 -17.15 3.84
CA THR A 83 -5.61 -17.24 3.76
C THR A 83 -6.06 -17.32 2.30
N ALA A 84 -5.57 -16.44 1.43
CA ALA A 84 -5.88 -16.46 0.00
C ALA A 84 -5.52 -17.81 -0.65
N ILE A 85 -4.31 -18.32 -0.41
CA ILE A 85 -3.85 -19.62 -0.91
C ILE A 85 -4.79 -20.74 -0.44
N ARG A 86 -5.15 -20.78 0.87
CA ARG A 86 -6.08 -21.80 1.39
C ARG A 86 -7.44 -21.72 0.71
N HIS A 87 -7.98 -20.51 0.52
CA HIS A 87 -9.25 -20.31 -0.16
C HIS A 87 -9.18 -20.78 -1.62
N LEU A 88 -8.12 -20.40 -2.34
CA LEU A 88 -7.90 -20.81 -3.72
C LEU A 88 -7.72 -22.33 -3.85
N SER A 89 -6.97 -22.99 -2.96
CA SER A 89 -6.80 -24.46 -2.98
C SER A 89 -8.13 -25.21 -2.90
N VAL A 90 -9.12 -24.67 -2.19
CA VAL A 90 -10.46 -25.25 -2.12
C VAL A 90 -11.28 -24.88 -3.36
N TYR A 91 -11.16 -23.65 -3.84
CA TYR A 91 -11.89 -23.16 -5.01
C TYR A 91 -11.44 -23.86 -6.30
N CYS A 92 -10.14 -23.97 -6.56
CA CYS A 92 -9.61 -24.60 -7.78
C CYS A 92 -10.06 -26.06 -7.92
N LYS A 93 -10.18 -26.80 -6.81
CA LYS A 93 -10.68 -28.19 -6.79
C LYS A 93 -12.16 -28.35 -7.13
N LYS A 94 -12.96 -27.27 -7.09
CA LYS A 94 -14.38 -27.27 -7.42
C LYS A 94 -14.67 -26.93 -8.87
N LEU A 95 -13.63 -26.61 -9.65
CA LEU A 95 -13.77 -26.27 -11.06
C LEU A 95 -13.81 -27.55 -11.91
N ASP A 96 -14.79 -27.64 -12.81
CA ASP A 96 -14.93 -28.77 -13.72
C ASP A 96 -14.22 -28.55 -15.07
N GLU A 97 -13.97 -27.29 -15.43
CA GLU A 97 -13.27 -26.93 -16.67
C GLU A 97 -11.75 -26.95 -16.45
N ALA A 98 -11.05 -27.81 -17.20
CA ALA A 98 -9.60 -27.97 -17.10
C ALA A 98 -8.82 -26.66 -17.29
N LYS A 99 -9.26 -25.81 -18.24
CA LYS A 99 -8.61 -24.52 -18.51
C LYS A 99 -8.77 -23.55 -17.34
N LEU A 100 -9.96 -23.44 -16.75
CA LEU A 100 -10.19 -22.58 -15.58
C LEU A 100 -9.43 -23.09 -14.36
N THR A 101 -9.35 -24.41 -14.20
CA THR A 101 -8.55 -25.04 -13.13
C THR A 101 -7.08 -24.68 -13.26
N GLN A 102 -6.51 -24.77 -14.47
CA GLN A 102 -5.12 -24.39 -14.73
C GLN A 102 -4.86 -22.91 -14.41
N ILE A 103 -5.74 -22.00 -14.84
CA ILE A 103 -5.62 -20.56 -14.54
C ILE A 103 -5.70 -20.32 -13.03
N CYS A 104 -6.60 -21.00 -12.33
CA CYS A 104 -6.75 -20.89 -10.88
C CYS A 104 -5.49 -21.35 -10.13
N GLU A 105 -4.92 -22.48 -10.52
CA GLU A 105 -3.70 -23.02 -9.91
C GLU A 105 -2.48 -22.12 -10.19
N GLN A 106 -2.37 -21.57 -11.39
CA GLN A 106 -1.31 -20.61 -11.73
C GLN A 106 -1.39 -19.35 -10.84
N TYR A 107 -2.58 -18.78 -10.67
CA TYR A 107 -2.76 -17.62 -9.79
C TYR A 107 -2.46 -17.95 -8.32
N ARG A 108 -2.81 -19.17 -7.86
CA ARG A 108 -2.45 -19.64 -6.51
C ARG A 108 -0.93 -19.73 -6.34
N GLU A 109 -0.21 -20.17 -7.37
CA GLU A 109 1.26 -20.24 -7.37
C GLU A 109 1.91 -18.86 -7.35
N GLU A 110 1.37 -17.88 -8.07
CA GLU A 110 1.82 -16.49 -8.01
C GLU A 110 1.77 -15.95 -6.57
N ILE A 111 0.65 -16.16 -5.87
CA ILE A 111 0.50 -15.74 -4.46
C ILE A 111 1.43 -16.54 -3.53
N ALA A 112 1.72 -17.81 -3.83
CA ALA A 112 2.69 -18.60 -3.08
C ALA A 112 4.11 -18.03 -3.22
N ASN A 113 4.47 -17.56 -4.41
CA ASN A 113 5.74 -16.87 -4.65
C ASN A 113 5.81 -15.53 -3.92
N GLU A 114 4.72 -14.75 -3.88
CA GLU A 114 4.66 -13.54 -3.05
C GLU A 114 4.89 -13.84 -1.57
N LEU A 115 4.22 -14.87 -1.05
CA LEU A 115 4.38 -15.31 0.33
C LEU A 115 5.82 -15.72 0.64
N TRP A 116 6.43 -16.49 -0.26
CA TRP A 116 7.83 -16.88 -0.14
C TRP A 116 8.75 -15.67 -0.07
N ASN A 117 8.58 -14.72 -1.00
CA ASN A 117 9.39 -13.51 -1.06
C ASN A 117 9.24 -12.66 0.21
N LEU A 118 8.01 -12.51 0.73
CA LEU A 118 7.77 -11.81 2.00
C LEU A 118 8.50 -12.47 3.18
N CYS A 119 8.51 -13.80 3.23
CA CYS A 119 9.24 -14.53 4.28
C CYS A 119 10.76 -14.38 4.13
N GLN A 120 11.30 -14.46 2.90
CA GLN A 120 12.72 -14.25 2.65
C GLN A 120 13.15 -12.82 3.01
N GLU A 121 12.35 -11.83 2.64
CA GLU A 121 12.59 -10.43 2.96
C GLU A 121 12.56 -10.17 4.47
N LEU A 122 11.61 -10.78 5.20
CA LEU A 122 11.59 -10.69 6.65
C LEU A 122 12.89 -11.26 7.25
N LEU A 123 13.28 -12.46 6.84
CA LEU A 123 14.50 -13.14 7.33
C LEU A 123 15.78 -12.37 7.00
N SER A 124 15.83 -11.62 5.91
CA SER A 124 16.97 -10.76 5.60
C SER A 124 16.98 -9.47 6.41
N ASN A 125 15.81 -8.99 6.85
CA ASN A 125 15.64 -7.68 7.51
C ASN A 125 15.50 -7.75 9.04
N THR A 126 15.44 -8.94 9.64
CA THR A 126 15.44 -9.19 11.09
C THR A 126 16.70 -9.91 11.53
#